data_AF-A0AA38G647-F1
#
_entry.id   AF-A0AA38G647-F1
#
_cell.length_a   1.000
_cell.length_b   1.000
_cell.length_c   1.000
_cell.angle_alpha   90.00
_cell.angle_beta   90.00
_cell.angle_gamma   90.00
#
_symmetry.space_group_name_H-M   'P 1'
#
loop_
_entity.id
_entity.type
_entity.pdbx_description
1 polymer ?
#
loop_
_entity_poly.entity_id
_entity_poly.type
_entity_poly.pdbx_seq_one_letter_code
_entity_poly.pdbx_strand_id
1 'polypeptide(L)' 'QALLAVKAGLIPSTDSLVSWDPNLVNPCISWSHITCNGPNVQTLHLENMGFSGSLSPRIGELKYLNI' A
#
# COMPACT_ATOMS: atom_id res chain seq x y z
N GLN A 1 8.48 5.35 -1.23
CA GLN A 1 8.99 4.93 0.10
C GLN A 1 7.90 4.79 1.17
N ALA A 2 6.95 5.73 1.28
CA ALA A 2 5.85 5.64 2.26
C ALA A 2 5.09 4.30 2.20
N LEU A 3 4.71 3.85 1.01
CA LEU A 3 3.98 2.59 0.85
C LEU A 3 4.79 1.34 1.26
N LEU A 4 6.12 1.35 1.14
CA LEU A 4 6.96 0.25 1.64
C LEU A 4 6.96 0.20 3.17
N ALA A 5 6.95 1.36 3.82
CA ALA A 5 6.82 1.43 5.28
C ALA A 5 5.44 0.93 5.73
N VAL A 6 4.40 1.20 4.94
CA VAL A 6 3.06 0.62 5.15
C VAL A 6 3.11 -0.90 4.99
N LYS A 7 3.70 -1.43 3.91
CA LYS A 7 3.92 -2.87 3.71
C LYS A 7 4.68 -3.52 4.87
N ALA A 8 5.72 -2.87 5.35
CA ALA A 8 6.55 -3.40 6.43
C ALA A 8 5.82 -3.45 7.79
N GLY A 9 4.85 -2.55 8.00
CA GLY A 9 4.02 -2.54 9.21
C GLY A 9 2.77 -3.42 9.12
N LEU A 10 2.31 -3.73 7.90
CA LEU A 10 1.19 -4.62 7.64
C LEU A 10 1.71 -6.05 7.46
N ILE A 11 1.22 -6.96 8.30
CA ILE A 11 1.52 -8.38 8.21
C ILE A 11 0.37 -9.03 7.43
N PRO A 12 0.59 -9.43 6.16
CA PRO A 12 -0.37 -10.22 5.41
C PRO A 12 -0.63 -11.56 6.10
N SER A 13 -1.90 -11.93 6.25
CA SER A 13 -2.30 -13.31 6.57
C SER A 13 -2.18 -14.26 5.36
N THR A 14 -2.11 -13.72 4.15
CA THR A 14 -2.02 -14.44 2.86
C THR A 14 -1.09 -13.69 1.91
N ASP A 15 -0.51 -14.35 0.88
CA ASP A 15 0.42 -13.79 -0.13
C ASP A 15 -0.11 -12.60 -0.99
N SER A 16 -1.14 -11.92 -0.54
CA SER A 16 -1.83 -10.84 -1.23
C SER A 16 -0.99 -9.57 -1.42
N LEU A 17 0.12 -9.40 -0.68
CA LEU A 17 1.07 -8.27 -0.83
C LEU A 17 2.32 -8.64 -1.64
N VAL A 18 2.33 -9.79 -2.34
CA VAL A 18 3.49 -10.22 -3.14
C VAL A 18 3.83 -9.22 -4.26
N SER A 19 2.82 -8.52 -4.79
CA SER A 19 2.96 -7.54 -5.87
C SER A 19 3.53 -6.19 -5.42
N TRP A 20 3.66 -5.95 -4.11
CA TRP A 20 4.18 -4.69 -3.57
C TRP A 20 5.71 -4.67 -3.60
N ASP A 21 6.27 -4.56 -4.80
CA ASP A 21 7.71 -4.60 -5.01
C ASP A 21 8.33 -3.20 -5.08
N PRO A 22 9.42 -2.91 -4.34
CA PRO A 22 10.13 -1.63 -4.40
C PRO A 22 10.76 -1.34 -5.77
N ASN A 23 10.98 -2.38 -6.58
CA ASN A 23 11.61 -2.28 -7.89
C ASN A 23 10.63 -1.82 -8.99
N LEU A 24 9.33 -1.80 -8.69
CA LEU A 24 8.31 -1.43 -9.67
C LEU A 24 8.18 0.09 -9.72
N VAL A 25 8.46 0.66 -10.89
CA VAL A 25 8.54 2.11 -11.16
C VAL A 25 7.26 2.84 -10.74
N ASN A 26 6.10 2.19 -10.86
CA ASN A 26 4.83 2.76 -10.42
C ASN A 26 4.09 1.77 -9.51
N PRO A 27 3.99 2.05 -8.20
CA PRO A 27 3.23 1.22 -7.28
C PRO A 27 1.75 1.13 -7.68
N CYS A 28 1.26 2.15 -8.38
CA CYS A 28 -0.12 2.20 -8.81
C CYS A 28 -0.54 1.10 -9.81
N ILE A 29 0.35 0.80 -10.75
CA ILE A 29 0.02 -0.09 -11.87
C ILE A 29 0.40 -1.52 -11.51
N SER A 30 1.47 -1.67 -10.73
CA SER A 30 2.06 -2.98 -10.47
C SER A 30 1.65 -3.57 -9.13
N TRP A 31 1.17 -2.78 -8.18
CA TRP A 31 0.77 -3.30 -6.87
C TRP A 31 -0.73 -3.59 -6.85
N SER A 32 -1.07 -4.71 -6.24
CA SER A 32 -2.46 -5.14 -6.09
C SER A 32 -3.12 -4.38 -4.95
N HIS A 33 -4.44 -4.21 -5.04
CA HIS A 33 -5.26 -3.58 -4.00
C HIS A 33 -4.91 -2.11 -3.74
N ILE A 34 -4.47 -1.41 -4.78
CA ILE A 34 -4.21 0.03 -4.75
C ILE A 34 -5.04 0.70 -5.85
N THR A 35 -5.77 1.74 -5.47
CA THR A 35 -6.43 2.64 -6.40
C THR A 35 -5.67 3.95 -6.46
N CYS A 36 -5.40 4.43 -7.66
CA CYS A 36 -4.71 5.70 -7.85
C CYS A 36 -5.33 6.51 -8.96
N ASN A 37 -4.99 7.80 -8.92
CA ASN A 37 -5.37 8.77 -9.91
C ASN A 37 -4.11 9.33 -10.56
N GLY A 38 -3.78 8.78 -11.73
CA GLY A 38 -2.52 9.07 -12.41
C GLY A 38 -1.30 8.61 -11.58
N PRO A 39 -0.34 9.50 -11.29
CA PRO A 39 0.84 9.15 -10.48
C PRO A 39 0.56 9.09 -8.97
N ASN A 40 -0.64 9.48 -8.52
CA ASN A 40 -0.94 9.67 -7.11
C ASN A 40 -1.82 8.55 -6.56
N VAL A 41 -1.33 7.84 -5.55
CA VAL A 41 -2.12 6.83 -4.81
C VAL A 41 -3.26 7.51 -4.07
N GLN A 42 -4.49 7.08 -4.35
CA GLN A 42 -5.72 7.63 -3.76
C GLN A 42 -6.31 6.72 -2.69
N THR A 43 -6.28 5.40 -2.86
CA THR A 43 -6.93 4.49 -1.91
C THR A 43 -6.14 3.20 -1.85
N LEU A 44 -6.02 2.65 -0.65
CA LEU A 44 -5.41 1.35 -0.40
C LEU A 44 -6.52 0.43 0.08
N HIS A 45 -6.80 -0.61 -0.70
CA HIS A 45 -7.79 -1.61 -0.37
C HIS A 45 -7.15 -2.62 0.59
N LEU A 46 -7.13 -2.27 1.87
CA LEU A 46 -6.58 -3.13 2.92
C LEU A 46 -7.68 -3.84 3.72
N GLU A 47 -8.92 -3.45 3.49
CA GLU A 47 -10.10 -4.04 4.06
C GLU A 47 -10.24 -5.52 3.71
N ASN A 48 -10.68 -6.31 4.69
CA ASN A 48 -11.04 -7.72 4.50
C ASN A 48 -9.91 -8.65 4.02
N MET A 49 -8.65 -8.20 4.05
CA MET A 49 -7.48 -9.02 3.70
C MET A 49 -6.84 -9.72 4.91
N GLY A 50 -7.37 -9.48 6.12
CA GLY A 50 -6.87 -10.06 7.36
C GLY A 50 -5.51 -9.51 7.81
N PHE A 51 -5.11 -8.34 7.29
CA PHE A 51 -3.86 -7.70 7.71
C PHE A 51 -3.84 -7.49 9.23
N SER A 52 -2.80 -8.00 9.86
CA SER A 52 -2.50 -7.76 11.28
C SER A 52 -1.25 -6.88 11.38
N GLY A 53 -1.14 -6.05 12.41
CA GLY A 53 0.06 -5.21 12.61
C GLY A 53 -0.28 -3.74 12.83
N SER A 54 0.72 -2.88 12.62
CA SER A 54 0.63 -1.45 12.89
C SER A 54 0.88 -0.66 11.61
N LEU A 55 -0.03 0.24 11.29
CA LEU A 55 0.11 1.13 10.16
C LEU A 55 1.26 2.12 10.41
N SER A 56 2.25 2.16 9.51
CA SER A 56 3.35 3.12 9.63
C SER A 56 2.85 4.56 9.53
N PRO A 57 3.30 5.49 10.40
CA PRO A 57 2.91 6.91 10.34
C PRO A 57 3.35 7.60 9.04
N ARG A 58 4.33 7.00 8.33
CA ARG A 58 4.72 7.40 6.96
C ARG A 58 3.57 7.36 5.95
N ILE A 59 2.44 6.74 6.27
CA ILE A 59 1.24 6.82 5.42
C ILE A 59 0.74 8.26 5.25
N GLY A 60 0.98 9.14 6.24
CA GLY A 60 0.66 10.56 6.15
C GLY A 60 1.46 11.34 5.09
N GLU A 61 2.55 10.75 4.58
CA GLU A 61 3.30 11.32 3.44
C GLU A 61 2.53 11.20 2.11
N LEU A 62 1.54 10.30 2.04
CA LEU A 62 0.68 10.15 0.88
C LEU A 62 -0.39 11.24 0.89
N LYS A 63 -0.03 12.44 0.42
CA LYS A 63 -0.91 13.62 0.40
C LYS A 63 -2.24 13.44 -0.34
N TYR A 64 -2.31 12.46 -1.24
CA TYR A 64 -3.48 12.18 -2.06
C TYR A 64 -4.25 10.95 -1.58
N LEU A 65 -3.78 10.29 -0.51
CA LEU A 65 -4.46 9.13 0.04
C LEU A 65 -5.71 9.59 0.78
N ASN A 66 -6.85 9.09 0.33
CA ASN A 66 -8.14 9.20 0.96
C ASN A 66 -8.34 7.98 1.87
N ILE A 67 -8.49 8.23 3.17
CA ILE A 67 -8.75 7.23 4.22
C ILE A 67 -10.24 7.12 4.49
#